data_AF-A0A356NVV3-F1
#
_entry.id   AF-A0A356NVV3-F1
#
_cell.length_a   1.000
_cell.length_b   1.000
_cell.length_c   1.000
_cell.angle_alpha   90.00
_cell.angle_beta   90.00
_cell.angle_gamma   90.00
#
_symmetry.space_group_name_H-M   'P 1'
#
loop_
_entity.id
_entity.type
_entity.pdbx_description
1 polymer ?
#
loop_
_entity_poly.entity_id
_entity_poly.type
_entity_poly.pdbx_seq_one_letter_code
_entity_poly.pdbx_strand_id
1 'polypeptide(L)'
;FAGTDFAFGRGRGGDIETINRIGASVGIDAVSVPLLVDANSAVISSTRVRAALQSGEPDLAASMLGHDWAVTGIVQQGDQRGRTIGFPTANIPLGALLNPAFGVYAVQIFEAEAGGDFTCLGNGVANI
;
A
#
# COMPACT_ATOMS: atom_id res chain seq x y z
N PHE A 1 -14.56 -16.16 -1.72
CA PHE A 1 -14.99 -14.82 -1.28
C PHE A 1 -14.47 -13.79 -2.26
N ALA A 2 -15.23 -12.73 -2.54
CA ALA A 2 -14.72 -11.55 -3.27
C ALA A 2 -15.52 -10.30 -2.89
N GLY A 3 -14.97 -9.12 -3.18
CA GLY A 3 -15.70 -7.86 -3.00
C GLY A 3 -17.01 -7.79 -3.80
N THR A 4 -17.95 -6.99 -3.35
CA THR A 4 -19.23 -6.76 -4.08
C THR A 4 -19.05 -6.16 -5.48
N ASP A 5 -17.91 -5.54 -5.77
CA ASP A 5 -17.53 -4.96 -7.07
C ASP A 5 -16.71 -5.90 -7.97
N PHE A 6 -16.47 -7.13 -7.50
CA PHE A 6 -15.68 -8.13 -8.21
C PHE A 6 -16.32 -8.50 -9.55
N ALA A 7 -15.50 -8.51 -10.60
CA ALA A 7 -15.87 -9.03 -11.90
C ALA A 7 -14.66 -9.63 -12.62
N PHE A 8 -14.90 -10.57 -13.52
CA PHE A 8 -13.89 -11.27 -14.30
C PHE A 8 -14.37 -11.55 -15.73
N GLY A 9 -13.50 -12.16 -16.54
CA GLY A 9 -13.78 -12.50 -17.93
C GLY A 9 -13.74 -11.28 -18.86
N ARG A 10 -13.92 -11.54 -20.16
CA ARG A 10 -13.89 -10.49 -21.19
C ARG A 10 -15.00 -9.48 -20.92
N GLY A 11 -14.63 -8.21 -20.79
CA GLY A 11 -15.58 -7.13 -20.59
C GLY A 11 -16.32 -7.17 -19.24
N ARG A 12 -15.73 -7.76 -18.19
CA ARG A 12 -16.36 -7.90 -16.86
C ARG A 12 -17.67 -8.72 -16.89
N GLY A 13 -17.80 -9.65 -17.84
CA GLY A 13 -19.03 -10.42 -18.04
C GLY A 13 -19.28 -11.54 -17.02
N GLY A 14 -18.35 -11.81 -16.10
CA GLY A 14 -18.52 -12.76 -15.01
C GLY A 14 -18.40 -12.09 -13.65
N ASP A 15 -19.13 -12.63 -12.67
CA ASP A 15 -19.27 -12.13 -11.31
C ASP A 15 -19.48 -13.29 -10.30
N ILE A 16 -19.85 -12.97 -9.06
CA ILE A 16 -20.09 -13.97 -8.02
C ILE A 16 -21.21 -14.95 -8.39
N GLU A 17 -22.30 -14.47 -9.01
CA GLU A 17 -23.40 -15.32 -9.47
C GLU A 17 -22.93 -16.30 -10.54
N THR A 18 -22.08 -15.82 -11.47
CA THR A 18 -21.45 -16.66 -12.49
C THR A 18 -20.61 -17.77 -11.87
N ILE A 19 -19.84 -17.48 -10.82
CA ILE A 19 -19.06 -18.50 -10.09
C ILE A 19 -19.99 -19.52 -9.44
N ASN A 20 -21.02 -19.07 -8.70
CA ASN A 20 -21.95 -19.99 -8.01
C ASN A 20 -22.67 -20.90 -9.01
N ARG A 21 -23.11 -20.36 -10.15
CA ARG A 21 -23.80 -21.13 -11.19
C ARG A 21 -22.92 -22.23 -11.80
N ILE A 22 -21.65 -21.92 -12.11
CA ILE A 22 -20.73 -22.86 -12.77
C ILE A 22 -20.10 -23.81 -11.73
N GLY A 23 -19.83 -23.31 -10.54
CA GLY A 23 -19.15 -24.01 -9.45
C GLY A 23 -20.03 -24.99 -8.68
N ALA A 24 -21.36 -24.84 -8.74
CA ALA A 24 -22.29 -25.68 -7.99
C ALA A 24 -22.10 -27.20 -8.23
N SER A 25 -21.80 -27.60 -9.48
CA SER A 25 -21.63 -29.01 -9.82
C SER A 25 -20.33 -29.64 -9.27
N VAL A 26 -19.38 -28.82 -8.85
CA VAL A 26 -18.06 -29.23 -8.34
C VAL A 26 -17.83 -28.80 -6.88
N GLY A 27 -18.89 -28.35 -6.19
CA GLY A 27 -18.83 -27.95 -4.78
C GLY A 27 -18.06 -26.65 -4.53
N ILE A 28 -18.06 -25.72 -5.50
CA ILE A 28 -17.48 -24.39 -5.35
C ILE A 28 -18.59 -23.37 -5.09
N ASP A 29 -18.47 -22.68 -3.96
CA ASP A 29 -19.33 -21.55 -3.60
C ASP A 29 -18.50 -20.26 -3.44
N ALA A 30 -19.07 -19.16 -3.91
CA ALA A 30 -18.53 -17.83 -3.80
C ALA A 30 -19.47 -16.93 -2.99
N VAL A 31 -18.88 -16.29 -1.98
CA VAL A 31 -19.56 -15.35 -1.09
C VAL A 31 -19.08 -13.94 -1.38
N SER A 32 -20.01 -13.01 -1.51
CA SER A 32 -19.69 -11.59 -1.68
C SER A 32 -19.42 -10.94 -0.32
N VAL A 33 -18.39 -10.09 -0.26
CA VAL A 33 -17.96 -9.34 0.92
C VAL A 33 -18.23 -7.86 0.67
N PRO A 34 -19.00 -7.18 1.55
CA PRO A 34 -19.25 -5.75 1.43
C PRO A 34 -17.95 -4.95 1.40
N LEU A 35 -17.93 -3.87 0.61
CA LEU A 35 -16.79 -2.96 0.61
C LEU A 35 -16.75 -2.15 1.91
N LEU A 36 -15.56 -1.97 2.46
CA LEU A 36 -15.36 -1.12 3.63
C LEU A 36 -15.52 0.35 3.25
N VAL A 37 -16.11 1.13 4.14
CA VAL A 37 -16.26 2.58 4.01
C VAL A 37 -15.53 3.29 5.13
N ASP A 38 -15.08 4.51 4.87
CA ASP A 38 -14.50 5.38 5.89
C ASP A 38 -15.57 6.09 6.74
N ALA A 39 -15.12 6.98 7.64
CA ALA A 39 -15.99 7.78 8.50
C ALA A 39 -16.98 8.69 7.74
N ASN A 40 -16.72 8.98 6.46
CA ASN A 40 -17.57 9.79 5.59
C ASN A 40 -18.44 8.93 4.67
N SER A 41 -18.56 7.62 4.93
CA SER A 41 -19.31 6.66 4.11
C SER A 41 -18.76 6.51 2.68
N ALA A 42 -17.52 6.91 2.42
CA ALA A 42 -16.89 6.72 1.12
C ALA A 42 -16.14 5.38 1.08
N VAL A 43 -16.31 4.62 -0.01
CA VAL A 43 -15.65 3.32 -0.22
C VAL A 43 -14.14 3.44 -0.13
N ILE A 44 -13.51 2.65 0.73
CA ILE A 44 -12.07 2.53 0.81
C ILE A 44 -11.59 1.71 -0.40
N SER A 45 -10.65 2.26 -1.17
CA SER A 45 -10.14 1.62 -2.38
C SER A 45 -8.70 2.01 -2.65
N SER A 46 -7.98 1.17 -3.40
CA SER A 46 -6.60 1.47 -3.80
C SER A 46 -6.50 2.78 -4.58
N THR A 47 -7.49 3.12 -5.41
CA THR A 47 -7.50 4.40 -6.16
C THR A 47 -7.46 5.60 -5.21
N ARG A 48 -8.25 5.57 -4.14
CA ARG A 48 -8.27 6.65 -3.14
C ARG A 48 -7.00 6.71 -2.30
N VAL A 49 -6.46 5.55 -1.88
CA VAL A 49 -5.17 5.50 -1.18
C VAL A 49 -4.07 6.11 -2.03
N ARG A 50 -3.99 5.75 -3.32
CA ARG A 50 -3.02 6.33 -4.26
C ARG A 50 -3.20 7.84 -4.41
N ALA A 51 -4.44 8.31 -4.55
CA ALA A 51 -4.74 9.75 -4.68
C ALA A 51 -4.33 10.54 -3.42
N ALA A 52 -4.56 10.00 -2.21
CA ALA A 52 -4.14 10.63 -0.96
C ALA A 52 -2.61 10.78 -0.89
N LEU A 53 -1.86 9.70 -1.19
CA LEU A 53 -0.40 9.74 -1.23
C LEU A 53 0.14 10.74 -2.27
N GLN A 54 -0.46 10.78 -3.46
CA GLN A 54 -0.10 11.72 -4.53
C GLN A 54 -0.47 13.18 -4.22
N SER A 55 -1.38 13.40 -3.26
CA SER A 55 -1.76 14.72 -2.77
C SER A 55 -0.95 15.15 -1.54
N GLY A 56 -0.02 14.30 -1.07
CA GLY A 56 0.80 14.59 0.11
C GLY A 56 0.06 14.42 1.43
N GLU A 57 -0.97 13.56 1.46
CA GLU A 57 -1.80 13.28 2.64
C GLU A 57 -1.55 11.85 3.18
N PRO A 58 -0.37 11.56 3.77
CA PRO A 58 -0.03 10.22 4.26
C PRO A 58 -0.95 9.74 5.38
N ASP A 59 -1.41 10.64 6.26
CA ASP A 59 -2.31 10.29 7.37
C ASP A 59 -3.68 9.84 6.87
N LEU A 60 -4.18 10.47 5.79
CA LEU A 60 -5.41 10.06 5.15
C LEU A 60 -5.26 8.66 4.52
N ALA A 61 -4.12 8.41 3.85
CA ALA A 61 -3.81 7.08 3.35
C ALA A 61 -3.74 6.04 4.48
N ALA A 62 -3.09 6.37 5.60
CA ALA A 62 -2.97 5.50 6.76
C ALA A 62 -4.32 5.15 7.38
N SER A 63 -5.24 6.13 7.46
CA SER A 63 -6.61 5.89 7.95
C SER A 63 -7.40 4.89 7.12
N MET A 64 -7.11 4.79 5.82
CA MET A 64 -7.71 3.83 4.90
C MET A 64 -7.01 2.46 4.92
N LEU A 65 -5.69 2.44 5.11
CA LEU A 65 -4.88 1.22 5.16
C LEU A 65 -4.97 0.50 6.52
N GLY A 66 -5.24 1.25 7.58
CA GLY A 66 -5.14 0.76 8.96
C GLY A 66 -3.71 0.77 9.52
N HIS A 67 -2.74 1.26 8.76
CA HIS A 67 -1.34 1.43 9.14
C HIS A 67 -0.67 2.46 8.23
N ASP A 68 0.50 2.96 8.62
CA ASP A 68 1.27 3.92 7.80
C ASP A 68 1.71 3.28 6.48
N TRP A 69 1.69 4.06 5.39
CA TRP A 69 2.24 3.60 4.12
C TRP A 69 3.74 3.39 4.24
N ALA A 70 4.19 2.17 3.97
CA ALA A 70 5.59 1.77 4.11
C ALA A 70 6.18 1.29 2.80
N VAL A 71 7.49 1.47 2.65
CA VAL A 71 8.29 0.97 1.54
C VAL A 71 9.46 0.17 2.07
N THR A 72 9.82 -0.89 1.38
CA THR A 72 10.98 -1.73 1.71
C THR A 72 11.87 -1.83 0.48
N GLY A 73 13.17 -1.69 0.67
CA GLY A 73 14.13 -1.82 -0.41
C GLY A 73 15.56 -1.85 0.09
N ILE A 74 16.46 -2.21 -0.81
CA ILE A 74 17.89 -2.27 -0.51
C ILE A 74 18.44 -0.84 -0.52
N VAL A 75 19.14 -0.47 0.56
CA VAL A 75 19.83 0.82 0.63
C VAL A 75 20.90 0.89 -0.45
N GLN A 76 20.79 1.88 -1.32
CA GLN A 76 21.76 2.17 -2.35
C GLN A 76 22.70 3.31 -1.95
N GLN A 77 23.90 3.24 -2.50
CA GLN A 77 24.88 4.30 -2.35
C GLN A 77 24.46 5.51 -3.21
N GLY A 78 24.04 6.60 -2.56
CA GLY A 78 23.78 7.88 -3.20
C GLY A 78 24.91 8.89 -2.98
N ASP A 79 24.61 10.18 -3.08
CA ASP A 79 25.58 11.28 -2.99
C ASP A 79 26.24 11.45 -1.61
N GLN A 80 25.77 10.72 -0.59
CA GLN A 80 26.29 10.73 0.80
C GLN A 80 26.40 12.12 1.45
N ARG A 81 25.67 13.12 0.96
CA ARG A 81 25.77 14.52 1.43
C ARG A 81 25.42 14.68 2.91
N GLY A 82 24.56 13.83 3.48
CA GLY A 82 24.25 13.86 4.91
C GLY A 82 25.47 13.64 5.81
N ARG A 83 26.50 12.92 5.33
CA ARG A 83 27.75 12.72 6.08
C ARG A 83 28.49 14.02 6.37
N THR A 84 28.34 15.05 5.52
CA THR A 84 28.99 16.35 5.75
C THR A 84 28.34 17.16 6.86
N ILE A 85 27.13 16.80 7.29
CA ILE A 85 26.38 17.45 8.39
C ILE A 85 26.13 16.50 9.58
N GLY A 86 26.74 15.31 9.59
CA GLY A 86 26.64 14.34 10.68
C GLY A 86 25.38 13.46 10.67
N PHE A 87 24.61 13.43 9.58
CA PHE A 87 23.38 12.64 9.48
C PHE A 87 23.57 11.41 8.56
N PRO A 88 23.33 10.19 9.04
CA PRO A 88 23.32 9.00 8.19
C PRO A 88 22.16 9.08 7.19
N THR A 89 22.40 8.68 5.94
CA THR A 89 21.41 8.70 4.86
C THR A 89 21.25 7.32 4.24
N ALA A 90 20.01 6.91 3.99
CA ALA A 90 19.67 5.74 3.20
C ALA A 90 18.94 6.21 1.93
N ASN A 91 19.39 5.77 0.76
CA ASN A 91 18.71 6.04 -0.51
C ASN A 91 18.02 4.76 -0.95
N ILE A 92 16.69 4.79 -1.09
CA ILE A 92 15.90 3.61 -1.45
C ILE A 92 15.12 3.95 -2.73
N PRO A 93 15.37 3.27 -3.86
CA PRO A 93 14.61 3.51 -5.08
C PRO A 93 13.18 2.93 -4.95
N LEU A 94 12.17 3.74 -5.29
CA LEU A 94 10.78 3.30 -5.28
C LEU A 94 10.43 2.37 -6.47
N GLY A 95 11.17 2.46 -7.58
CA GLY A 95 10.96 1.61 -8.76
C GLY A 95 9.53 1.76 -9.32
N ALA A 96 8.80 0.63 -9.39
CA ALA A 96 7.43 0.59 -9.89
C ALA A 96 6.37 0.93 -8.83
N LEU A 97 6.77 1.23 -7.59
CA LEU A 97 5.85 1.67 -6.55
C LEU A 97 5.29 3.06 -6.89
N LEU A 98 4.16 3.38 -6.27
CA LEU A 98 3.61 4.73 -6.33
C LEU A 98 4.62 5.72 -5.74
N ASN A 99 4.81 6.85 -6.42
CA ASN A 99 5.53 7.99 -5.88
C ASN A 99 4.52 8.90 -5.18
N PRO A 100 4.69 9.17 -3.86
CA PRO A 100 3.93 10.20 -3.17
C PRO A 100 4.18 11.58 -3.78
N ALA A 101 3.47 12.60 -3.30
CA ALA A 101 3.84 13.98 -3.61
C ALA A 101 5.32 14.24 -3.25
N PHE A 102 5.99 15.08 -4.04
CA PHE A 102 7.34 15.53 -3.71
C PHE A 102 7.33 16.33 -2.41
N GLY A 103 8.27 16.06 -1.52
CA GLY A 103 8.29 16.71 -0.22
C GLY A 103 9.08 15.95 0.85
N VAL A 104 9.03 16.52 2.05
CA VAL A 104 9.75 16.03 3.22
C VAL A 104 8.76 15.42 4.21
N TYR A 105 8.99 14.17 4.58
CA TYR A 105 8.08 13.37 5.41
C TYR A 105 8.78 12.88 6.66
N ALA A 106 8.10 12.93 7.81
CA ALA A 106 8.53 12.21 9.00
C ALA A 106 8.26 10.72 8.80
N VAL A 107 9.24 9.86 9.12
CA VAL A 107 9.14 8.41 8.89
C VAL A 107 9.67 7.62 10.08
N GLN A 108 9.21 6.37 10.19
CA GLN A 108 9.85 5.36 11.03
C GLN A 108 10.70 4.45 10.14
N ILE A 109 11.88 4.10 10.65
CA ILE A 109 12.87 3.31 9.93
C ILE A 109 12.96 1.94 10.58
N PHE A 110 12.83 0.90 9.76
CA PHE A 110 12.94 -0.48 10.19
C PHE A 110 14.02 -1.19 9.40
N GLU A 111 14.82 -2.01 10.08
CA GLU A 111 15.74 -2.97 9.45
C GLU A 111 15.00 -4.30 9.25
N ALA A 112 15.06 -4.83 8.04
CA ALA A 112 14.52 -6.15 7.73
C ALA A 112 15.53 -7.23 8.12
N GLU A 113 15.10 -8.20 8.92
CA GLU A 113 15.93 -9.32 9.35
C GLU A 113 15.82 -10.51 8.38
N ALA A 114 16.82 -11.40 8.40
CA ALA A 114 16.85 -12.58 7.53
C ALA A 114 15.65 -13.55 7.75
N GLY A 115 14.95 -13.43 8.89
CA GLY A 115 13.74 -14.20 9.21
C GLY A 115 12.42 -13.59 8.73
N GLY A 116 12.44 -12.39 8.12
CA GLY A 116 11.24 -11.66 7.71
C GLY A 116 10.64 -10.75 8.79
N ASP A 117 11.24 -10.72 9.98
CA ASP A 117 10.92 -9.76 11.02
C ASP A 117 11.52 -8.38 10.73
N PHE A 118 11.00 -7.36 11.41
CA PHE A 118 11.44 -5.98 11.28
C PHE A 118 11.80 -5.41 12.65
N THR A 119 13.01 -4.86 12.76
CA THR A 119 13.48 -4.17 13.98
C THR A 119 13.45 -2.67 13.77
N CYS A 120 12.76 -1.94 14.66
CA CYS A 120 12.68 -0.48 14.60
C CYS A 120 14.05 0.12 14.94
N LEU A 121 14.63 0.86 13.99
CA LEU A 121 15.87 1.60 14.19
C LEU A 121 15.64 3.00 14.76
N GLY A 122 14.44 3.56 14.54
CA GLY A 122 14.04 4.86 15.08
C GLY A 122 13.28 5.73 14.08
N ASN A 123 13.15 7.01 14.41
CA ASN A 123 12.47 8.00 13.58
C ASN A 123 13.47 8.72 12.67
N GLY A 124 13.01 9.21 11.53
CA GLY A 124 13.82 9.96 10.60
C GLY A 124 12.98 10.84 9.70
N VAL A 125 13.63 11.33 8.64
CA VAL A 125 13.01 12.17 7.63
C VAL A 125 13.35 11.60 6.27
N ALA A 126 12.34 11.43 5.42
CA ALA A 126 12.48 11.02 4.03
C ALA A 126 12.19 12.21 3.12
N ASN A 127 12.99 12.36 2.08
CA ASN A 127 12.72 13.29 0.99
C ASN A 127 12.36 12.48 -0.25
N ILE A 128 11.22 12.81 -0.87
CA ILE A 128 10.76 12.25 -2.13
C ILE A 128 11.01 13.29 -3.22
#